data_AF-A0AAD7RZV8-F1
#
_entry.id   AF-A0AAD7RZV8-F1
#
_cell.length_a   1.000
_cell.length_b   1.000
_cell.length_c   1.000
_cell.angle_alpha   90.00
_cell.angle_beta   90.00
_cell.angle_gamma   90.00
#
_symmetry.space_group_name_H-M   'P 1'
#
loop_
_entity.id
_entity.type
_entity.pdbx_description
1 polymer ?
#
loop_
_entity_poly.entity_id
_entity_poly.type
_entity_poly.pdbx_seq_one_letter_code
_entity_poly.pdbx_strand_id
1 'polypeptide(L)'
;MVFQFDCTNTLNDQLLQKVMVQMEPAEAYEVVQYVPAASLPYSQPGSCYCLVRLPHDDPTAVSCTFSCTMKYLVRDCDPNTGHPDDDGYDDEYVLEDLEVTVADHIQRVLKPNFSAAWDEVGADFEKEETFALSSVRTLDEAVSNIISFLGMQPCERSDKVPENKNSHVLFLAGVFRGGHDVLVRSRLALADGVTMQVTVRSREETAVDVILASVG
;
A
#
# COMPACT_ATOMS: atom_id res chain seq x y z
N MET A 1 -5.89 2.15 9.33
CA MET A 1 -5.22 0.95 8.81
C MET A 1 -4.85 0.06 9.98
N VAL A 2 -4.94 -1.26 9.83
CA VAL A 2 -4.45 -2.21 10.84
C VAL A 2 -3.33 -3.02 10.21
N PHE A 3 -2.16 -2.99 10.82
CA PHE A 3 -1.05 -3.86 10.47
C PHE A 3 -1.11 -5.09 11.35
N GLN A 4 -1.18 -6.27 10.74
CA GLN A 4 -1.10 -7.56 11.42
C GLN A 4 0.30 -8.12 11.20
N PHE A 5 0.96 -8.50 12.29
CA PHE A 5 2.26 -9.17 12.26
C PHE A 5 2.09 -10.57 12.80
N ASP A 6 2.28 -11.56 11.92
CA ASP A 6 2.31 -12.96 12.31
C ASP A 6 3.75 -13.34 12.67
N CYS A 7 3.99 -13.48 13.97
CA CYS A 7 5.31 -13.68 14.54
C CYS A 7 5.49 -15.12 14.98
N THR A 8 6.67 -15.69 14.75
CA THR A 8 7.05 -17.02 15.26
C THR A 8 8.39 -16.94 15.97
N ASN A 9 8.42 -17.28 17.26
CA ASN A 9 9.68 -17.43 17.99
C ASN A 9 10.37 -18.72 17.53
N THR A 10 11.59 -18.60 17.03
CA THR A 10 12.39 -19.71 16.49
C THR A 10 13.45 -20.23 17.45
N LEU A 11 13.58 -19.63 18.65
CA LEU A 11 14.52 -20.03 19.68
C LEU A 11 13.83 -20.89 20.75
N ASN A 12 14.45 -22.00 21.14
CA ASN A 12 13.86 -23.01 22.03
C ASN A 12 14.23 -22.85 23.51
N ASP A 13 15.12 -21.91 23.80
CA ASP A 13 15.62 -21.53 25.12
C ASP A 13 14.96 -20.25 25.66
N GLN A 14 13.93 -19.74 24.98
CA GLN A 14 13.21 -18.54 25.40
C GLN A 14 11.71 -18.60 25.10
N LEU A 15 10.94 -17.94 25.95
CA LEU A 15 9.53 -17.62 25.78
C LEU A 15 9.39 -16.12 25.63
N LEU A 16 8.80 -15.67 24.51
CA LEU A 16 8.48 -14.26 24.34
C LEU A 16 7.08 -13.97 24.86
N GLN A 17 6.91 -12.83 25.52
CA GLN A 17 5.62 -12.36 26.04
C GLN A 17 5.40 -10.90 25.67
N LYS A 18 4.13 -10.49 25.61
CA LYS A 18 3.72 -9.10 25.29
C LYS A 18 4.35 -8.58 23.99
N VAL A 19 4.46 -9.45 22.98
CA VAL A 19 5.16 -9.13 21.74
C VAL A 19 4.34 -8.15 20.92
N MET A 20 4.93 -7.03 20.55
CA MET A 20 4.34 -6.03 19.66
C MET A 20 5.38 -5.51 18.67
N VAL A 21 4.93 -5.00 17.53
CA VAL A 21 5.80 -4.26 16.62
C VAL A 21 5.49 -2.78 16.77
N GLN A 22 6.43 -2.04 17.37
CA GLN A 22 6.41 -0.59 17.38
C GLN A 22 6.66 -0.09 15.96
N MET A 23 5.82 0.84 15.50
CA MET A 23 5.94 1.46 14.19
C MET A 23 6.13 2.96 14.33
N GLU A 24 7.06 3.53 13.59
CA GLU A 24 7.32 4.97 13.55
C GLU A 24 7.13 5.48 12.12
N PRO A 25 6.01 6.18 11.83
CA PRO A 25 5.77 6.72 10.49
C PRO A 25 6.68 7.91 10.20
N ALA A 26 7.19 7.97 8.97
CA ALA A 26 7.91 9.14 8.46
C ALA A 26 6.98 10.33 8.14
N GLU A 27 5.71 10.05 7.83
CA GLU A 27 4.70 11.01 7.41
C GLU A 27 3.56 11.13 8.44
N ALA A 28 2.52 11.92 8.14
CA ALA A 28 1.42 12.27 9.04
C ALA A 28 0.45 11.12 9.43
N TYR A 29 0.87 9.86 9.32
CA TYR A 29 0.17 8.74 9.93
C TYR A 29 0.33 8.78 11.45
N GLU A 30 -0.70 8.37 12.19
CA GLU A 30 -0.67 8.40 13.65
C GLU A 30 -0.92 7.01 14.22
N VAL A 31 0.03 6.51 15.01
CA VAL A 31 -0.17 5.23 15.73
C VAL A 31 -1.12 5.45 16.90
N VAL A 32 -2.22 4.69 16.90
CA VAL A 32 -3.31 4.83 17.87
C VAL A 32 -3.22 3.79 18.98
N GLN A 33 -2.96 2.53 18.62
CA GLN A 33 -3.00 1.42 19.57
C GLN A 33 -2.16 0.23 19.12
N TYR A 34 -1.56 -0.45 20.10
CA TYR A 34 -0.94 -1.75 19.92
C TYR A 34 -1.77 -2.84 20.59
N VAL A 35 -1.92 -3.99 19.93
CA VAL A 35 -2.50 -5.21 20.50
C VAL A 35 -1.42 -6.28 20.47
N PRO A 36 -0.75 -6.53 21.61
CA PRO A 36 0.38 -7.46 21.64
C PRO A 36 -0.08 -8.92 21.55
N ALA A 37 0.75 -9.77 20.96
CA ALA A 37 0.65 -11.22 21.15
C ALA A 37 1.02 -11.55 22.60
N ALA A 38 0.10 -12.17 23.33
CA ALA A 38 0.29 -12.41 24.76
C ALA A 38 1.54 -13.27 25.06
N SER A 39 1.78 -14.28 24.23
CA SER A 39 2.90 -15.21 24.36
C SER A 39 3.23 -15.85 23.02
N LEU A 40 4.54 -15.99 22.72
CA LEU A 40 5.08 -16.74 21.59
C LEU A 40 6.09 -17.80 22.10
N PRO A 41 5.61 -19.01 22.45
CA PRO A 41 6.47 -20.15 22.72
C PRO A 41 7.29 -20.55 21.48
N TYR A 42 8.33 -21.35 21.71
CA TYR A 42 9.12 -21.93 20.62
C TYR A 42 8.25 -22.61 19.57
N SER A 43 8.44 -22.21 18.31
CA SER A 43 7.79 -22.77 17.12
C SER A 43 6.26 -22.68 17.13
N GLN A 44 5.68 -21.81 17.96
CA GLN A 44 4.24 -21.55 18.01
C GLN A 44 3.96 -20.13 17.51
N PRO A 45 3.36 -19.97 16.31
CA PRO A 45 3.02 -18.66 15.77
C PRO A 45 1.95 -17.96 16.60
N GLY A 46 2.00 -16.62 16.62
CA GLY A 46 0.95 -15.77 17.15
C GLY A 46 0.97 -14.41 16.48
N SER A 47 -0.13 -13.68 16.60
CA SER A 47 -0.32 -12.42 15.89
C SER A 47 -0.37 -11.24 16.85
N CYS A 48 0.30 -10.15 16.50
CA CYS A 48 0.13 -8.85 17.12
C CYS A 48 -0.33 -7.82 16.09
N TYR A 49 -0.88 -6.69 16.57
CA TYR A 49 -1.50 -5.70 15.70
C TYR A 49 -1.09 -4.28 16.08
N CYS A 50 -0.94 -3.43 15.07
CA CYS A 50 -0.79 -1.98 15.21
C CYS A 50 -1.95 -1.27 14.48
N LEU A 51 -2.71 -0.47 15.22
CA LEU A 51 -3.75 0.38 14.66
C LEU A 51 -3.16 1.76 14.38
N VAL A 52 -3.26 2.17 13.12
CA VAL A 52 -2.75 3.46 12.64
C VAL A 52 -3.89 4.25 12.00
N ARG A 53 -4.02 5.53 12.36
CA ARG A 53 -4.93 6.49 11.74
C ARG A 53 -4.28 7.06 10.48
N LEU A 54 -5.08 7.18 9.43
CA LEU A 54 -4.66 7.79 8.17
C LEU A 54 -4.47 9.30 8.35
N PRO A 55 -3.63 9.96 7.53
CA PRO A 55 -3.44 11.41 7.56
C PRO A 55 -4.78 12.16 7.47
N HIS A 56 -5.01 13.06 8.43
CA HIS A 56 -6.22 13.86 8.52
C HIS A 56 -6.03 15.26 7.92
N ASP A 57 -4.89 15.91 8.20
CA ASP A 57 -4.64 17.30 7.82
C ASP A 57 -4.32 17.45 6.33
N ASP A 58 -3.58 16.50 5.77
CA ASP A 58 -3.38 16.34 4.33
C ASP A 58 -3.81 14.93 3.89
N PRO A 59 -5.05 14.77 3.39
CA PRO A 59 -5.57 13.49 2.93
C PRO A 59 -4.84 12.92 1.71
N THR A 60 -4.00 13.71 1.02
CA THR A 60 -3.27 13.28 -0.18
C THR A 60 -1.93 12.62 0.13
N ALA A 61 -1.38 12.82 1.34
CA ALA A 61 -0.12 12.27 1.82
C ALA A 61 -0.23 10.77 2.17
N VAL A 62 -0.65 9.94 1.21
CA VAL A 62 -0.98 8.53 1.44
C VAL A 62 0.23 7.60 1.48
N SER A 63 1.36 8.01 0.90
CA SER A 63 2.59 7.22 0.92
C SER A 63 3.34 7.45 2.22
N CYS A 64 3.82 6.39 2.87
CA CYS A 64 4.54 6.49 4.12
C CYS A 64 5.46 5.28 4.33
N THR A 65 6.68 5.54 4.77
CA THR A 65 7.59 4.50 5.29
C THR A 65 7.47 4.44 6.81
N PHE A 66 7.42 3.23 7.36
CA PHE A 66 7.36 2.96 8.79
C PHE A 66 8.61 2.22 9.24
N SER A 67 9.39 2.83 10.12
CA SER A 67 10.44 2.08 10.81
C SER A 67 9.82 1.17 11.86
N CYS A 68 10.21 -0.11 11.83
CA CYS A 68 9.58 -1.16 12.62
C CYS A 68 10.57 -1.75 13.63
N THR A 69 10.14 -1.86 14.89
CA THR A 69 10.93 -2.50 15.95
C THR A 69 10.04 -3.43 16.77
N MET A 70 10.37 -4.72 16.77
CA MET A 70 9.69 -5.70 17.62
C MET A 70 10.12 -5.48 19.07
N LYS A 71 9.16 -5.33 19.97
CA LYS A 71 9.37 -5.18 21.42
C LYS A 71 8.67 -6.29 22.16
N TYR A 72 9.35 -6.89 23.12
CA TYR A 72 8.87 -8.07 23.82
C TYR A 72 9.57 -8.25 25.17
N LEU A 73 8.95 -9.03 26.04
CA LEU A 73 9.55 -9.51 27.27
C LEU A 73 10.06 -10.93 27.05
N VAL A 74 11.34 -11.16 27.35
CA VAL A 74 12.00 -12.46 27.26
C VAL A 74 11.95 -13.14 28.63
N ARG A 75 11.57 -14.42 28.63
CA ARG A 75 11.81 -15.34 29.74
C ARG A 75 12.66 -16.50 29.25
N ASP A 76 13.82 -16.69 29.86
CA ASP A 76 14.66 -17.85 29.58
C ASP A 76 13.92 -19.13 29.94
N CYS A 77 14.12 -20.19 29.15
CA CYS A 77 13.46 -21.47 29.30
C CYS A 77 14.48 -22.61 29.23
N ASP A 78 14.30 -23.66 30.03
CA ASP A 78 15.06 -24.91 29.82
C ASP A 78 14.63 -25.56 28.48
N PRO A 79 15.53 -25.79 27.52
CA PRO A 79 15.18 -26.28 26.18
C PRO A 79 14.57 -27.69 26.14
N ASN A 80 14.76 -28.48 27.21
CA ASN A 80 14.25 -29.85 27.30
C ASN A 80 12.91 -29.93 28.02
N THR A 81 12.67 -29.03 28.99
CA THR A 81 11.42 -29.03 29.79
C THR A 81 10.42 -27.96 29.36
N GLY A 82 10.88 -26.90 28.68
CA GLY A 82 10.08 -25.74 28.30
C GLY A 82 9.60 -24.91 29.49
N HIS A 83 10.19 -25.10 30.68
CA HIS A 83 9.82 -24.35 31.87
C HIS A 83 10.47 -22.96 31.83
N PRO A 84 9.68 -21.87 31.81
CA PRO A 84 10.22 -20.52 31.84
C PRO A 84 10.65 -20.13 33.25
N ASP A 85 11.71 -19.34 33.35
CA ASP A 85 12.11 -18.70 34.60
C ASP A 85 11.05 -17.68 35.07
N ASP A 86 11.04 -17.43 36.38
CA ASP A 86 10.10 -16.50 37.01
C ASP A 86 10.41 -15.04 36.64
N ASP A 87 11.69 -14.74 36.45
CA ASP A 87 12.21 -13.44 36.06
C ASP A 87 12.26 -13.31 34.53
N GLY A 88 12.03 -12.10 34.03
CA GLY A 88 12.13 -11.77 32.61
C GLY A 88 12.60 -10.35 32.41
N TYR A 89 13.12 -10.06 31.21
CA TYR A 89 13.64 -8.73 30.85
C TYR A 89 13.06 -8.26 29.52
N ASP A 90 12.94 -6.94 29.36
CA ASP A 90 12.49 -6.34 28.10
C ASP A 90 13.64 -6.35 27.09
N ASP A 91 13.35 -6.66 25.84
CA ASP A 91 14.29 -6.66 24.72
C ASP A 91 13.60 -6.19 23.44
N GLU A 92 14.42 -5.82 22.44
CA GLU A 92 13.95 -5.30 21.16
C GLU A 92 14.75 -5.83 19.97
N TYR A 93 14.06 -5.97 18.84
CA TYR A 93 14.64 -6.44 17.58
C TYR A 93 14.20 -5.53 16.43
N VAL A 94 15.16 -4.91 15.76
CA VAL A 94 14.90 -4.03 14.61
C VAL A 94 14.47 -4.86 13.41
N LEU A 95 13.35 -4.49 12.80
CA LEU A 95 12.80 -5.11 11.60
C LEU A 95 13.12 -4.24 10.37
N GLU A 96 12.83 -4.78 9.19
CA GLU A 96 12.85 -4.01 7.95
C GLU A 96 11.76 -2.92 7.98
N ASP A 97 12.01 -1.82 7.27
CA ASP A 97 11.02 -0.77 7.09
C ASP A 97 9.83 -1.31 6.29
N LEU A 98 8.63 -0.82 6.62
CA LEU A 98 7.39 -1.15 5.92
C LEU A 98 6.92 0.05 5.11
N GLU A 99 6.64 -0.15 3.83
CA GLU A 99 6.13 0.90 2.95
C GLU A 99 4.61 0.75 2.75
N VAL A 100 3.90 1.87 2.90
CA VAL A 100 2.52 2.04 2.46
C VAL A 100 2.52 2.98 1.27
N THR A 101 1.77 2.62 0.24
CA THR A 101 1.69 3.33 -1.04
C THR A 101 0.24 3.65 -1.39
N VAL A 102 0.03 4.41 -2.47
CA VAL A 102 -1.31 4.67 -3.01
C VAL A 102 -2.09 3.39 -3.34
N ALA A 103 -1.40 2.32 -3.75
CA ALA A 103 -2.01 1.04 -4.07
C ALA A 103 -2.72 0.40 -2.85
N ASP A 104 -2.22 0.63 -1.64
CA ASP A 104 -2.81 0.08 -0.40
C ASP A 104 -4.15 0.75 -0.02
N HIS A 105 -4.49 1.87 -0.66
CA HIS A 105 -5.77 2.57 -0.47
C HIS A 105 -6.79 2.25 -1.56
N ILE A 106 -6.43 1.41 -2.54
CA ILE A 106 -7.23 1.13 -3.72
C ILE A 106 -7.39 -0.38 -3.92
N GLN A 107 -8.63 -0.84 -3.94
CA GLN A 107 -8.95 -2.20 -4.35
C GLN A 107 -9.14 -2.28 -5.87
N ARG A 108 -8.39 -3.15 -6.55
CA ARG A 108 -8.58 -3.46 -7.98
C ARG A 108 -10.02 -3.93 -8.26
N VAL A 109 -10.65 -3.39 -9.31
CA VAL A 109 -11.99 -3.82 -9.74
C VAL A 109 -12.07 -3.95 -11.26
N LEU A 110 -12.63 -5.06 -11.75
CA LEU A 110 -12.85 -5.25 -13.19
C LEU A 110 -14.06 -4.43 -13.65
N LYS A 111 -13.86 -3.55 -14.64
CA LYS A 111 -14.94 -2.89 -15.39
C LYS A 111 -14.91 -3.38 -16.83
N PRO A 112 -15.81 -4.28 -17.25
CA PRO A 112 -15.82 -4.83 -18.62
C PRO A 112 -16.10 -3.79 -19.71
N ASN A 113 -16.80 -2.71 -19.36
CA ASN A 113 -17.08 -1.56 -20.22
C ASN A 113 -16.67 -0.30 -19.46
N PHE A 114 -15.45 0.18 -19.73
CA PHE A 114 -14.88 1.32 -19.04
C PHE A 114 -15.66 2.60 -19.37
N SER A 115 -16.10 2.78 -20.63
CA SER A 115 -16.87 3.95 -21.05
C SER A 115 -18.18 4.08 -20.26
N ALA A 116 -18.93 2.99 -20.10
CA ALA A 116 -20.18 3.02 -19.33
C ALA A 116 -19.93 3.37 -17.85
N ALA A 117 -18.88 2.82 -17.24
CA ALA A 117 -18.50 3.15 -15.87
C ALA A 117 -18.02 4.63 -15.74
N TRP A 118 -17.27 5.11 -16.73
CA TRP A 118 -16.77 6.48 -16.82
C TRP A 118 -17.91 7.50 -16.91
N ASP A 119 -18.95 7.17 -17.68
CA ASP A 119 -20.16 8.00 -17.81
C ASP A 119 -21.03 7.92 -16.54
N GLU A 120 -21.13 6.74 -15.92
CA GLU A 120 -21.90 6.53 -14.67
C GLU A 120 -21.31 7.29 -13.47
N VAL A 121 -19.98 7.38 -13.38
CA VAL A 121 -19.32 8.16 -12.32
C VAL A 121 -19.60 9.65 -12.50
N GLY A 122 -19.65 10.14 -13.75
CA GLY A 122 -19.85 11.56 -14.06
C GLY A 122 -18.57 12.40 -13.93
N ALA A 123 -18.64 13.67 -14.30
CA ALA A 123 -17.48 14.56 -14.39
C ALA A 123 -17.36 15.56 -13.22
N ASP A 124 -18.17 15.40 -12.16
CA ASP A 124 -18.31 16.38 -11.08
C ASP A 124 -16.96 16.75 -10.42
N PHE A 125 -16.10 15.75 -10.22
CA PHE A 125 -14.74 15.91 -9.69
C PHE A 125 -13.67 15.52 -10.70
N GLU A 126 -13.95 15.56 -12.01
CA GLU A 126 -12.95 15.25 -13.02
C GLU A 126 -11.76 16.22 -12.90
N LYS A 127 -10.55 15.68 -12.75
CA LYS A 127 -9.30 16.44 -12.82
C LYS A 127 -8.37 15.80 -13.85
N GLU A 128 -7.54 16.63 -14.47
CA GLU A 128 -6.60 16.22 -15.50
C GLU A 128 -5.24 16.90 -15.30
N GLU A 129 -4.18 16.12 -15.39
CA GLU A 129 -2.80 16.63 -15.30
C GLU A 129 -1.88 15.93 -16.31
N THR A 130 -0.80 16.59 -16.70
CA THR A 130 0.16 16.08 -17.69
C THR A 130 1.53 15.89 -17.06
N PHE A 131 2.09 14.69 -17.20
CA PHE A 131 3.37 14.28 -16.63
C PHE A 131 4.36 13.85 -17.72
N ALA A 132 5.65 14.04 -17.46
CA ALA A 132 6.73 13.61 -18.35
C ALA A 132 7.60 12.55 -17.67
N LEU A 133 7.56 11.32 -18.18
CA LEU A 133 8.38 10.19 -17.77
C LEU A 133 9.67 10.19 -18.60
N SER A 134 10.56 11.12 -18.31
CA SER A 134 11.76 11.39 -19.12
C SER A 134 12.77 10.22 -19.18
N SER A 135 12.80 9.37 -18.13
CA SER A 135 13.65 8.18 -18.07
C SER A 135 13.05 6.98 -18.82
N VAL A 136 11.74 6.95 -19.04
CA VAL A 136 11.01 5.83 -19.64
C VAL A 136 11.05 5.95 -21.16
N ARG A 137 11.51 4.89 -21.83
CA ARG A 137 11.77 4.90 -23.29
C ARG A 137 10.76 4.12 -24.12
N THR A 138 9.84 3.39 -23.47
CA THR A 138 8.83 2.59 -24.14
C THR A 138 7.45 2.76 -23.51
N LEU A 139 6.40 2.62 -24.32
CA LEU A 139 5.02 2.68 -23.82
C LEU A 139 4.69 1.47 -22.93
N ASP A 140 5.23 0.28 -23.23
CA ASP A 140 5.02 -0.92 -22.41
C ASP A 140 5.59 -0.77 -20.99
N GLU A 141 6.78 -0.18 -20.87
CA GLU A 141 7.39 0.13 -19.57
C GLU A 141 6.56 1.17 -18.82
N ALA A 142 6.14 2.25 -19.47
CA ALA A 142 5.29 3.27 -18.86
C ALA A 142 3.98 2.68 -18.33
N VAL A 143 3.29 1.89 -19.16
CA VAL A 143 2.03 1.22 -18.79
C VAL A 143 2.23 0.28 -17.61
N SER A 144 3.29 -0.54 -17.64
CA SER A 144 3.59 -1.49 -16.55
C SER A 144 3.88 -0.77 -15.23
N ASN A 145 4.66 0.32 -15.28
CA ASN A 145 5.00 1.12 -14.10
C ASN A 145 3.75 1.77 -13.50
N ILE A 146 2.88 2.37 -14.32
CA ILE A 146 1.63 3.00 -13.83
C ILE A 146 0.70 1.97 -13.19
N ILE A 147 0.53 0.78 -13.81
CA ILE A 147 -0.31 -0.30 -13.25
C ILE A 147 0.24 -0.79 -11.90
N SER A 148 1.57 -0.97 -11.82
CA SER A 148 2.22 -1.41 -10.59
C SER A 148 2.09 -0.37 -9.49
N PHE A 149 2.38 0.89 -9.80
CA PHE A 149 2.38 2.00 -8.86
C PHE A 149 0.99 2.32 -8.30
N LEU A 150 -0.02 2.46 -9.16
CA LEU A 150 -1.39 2.78 -8.73
C LEU A 150 -2.12 1.57 -8.14
N GLY A 151 -1.65 0.36 -8.39
CA GLY A 151 -2.30 -0.84 -7.90
C GLY A 151 -3.70 -1.08 -8.46
N MET A 152 -4.04 -0.52 -9.64
CA MET A 152 -5.39 -0.56 -10.22
C MET A 152 -5.56 -1.67 -11.28
N GLN A 153 -6.80 -1.99 -11.62
CA GLN A 153 -7.13 -3.00 -12.63
C GLN A 153 -7.12 -2.41 -14.03
N PRO A 154 -6.25 -2.87 -14.96
CA PRO A 154 -6.38 -2.50 -16.37
C PRO A 154 -7.68 -3.05 -16.95
N CYS A 155 -8.37 -2.20 -17.70
CA CYS A 155 -9.64 -2.51 -18.35
C CYS A 155 -9.45 -2.76 -19.85
N GLU A 156 -10.32 -3.55 -20.47
CA GLU A 156 -10.38 -3.70 -21.94
C GLU A 156 -9.05 -4.08 -22.63
N ARG A 157 -8.16 -4.79 -21.90
CA ARG A 157 -6.80 -5.14 -22.35
C ARG A 157 -5.90 -3.94 -22.67
N SER A 158 -6.18 -2.78 -22.06
CA SER A 158 -5.36 -1.58 -22.22
C SER A 158 -3.97 -1.70 -21.58
N ASP A 159 -3.66 -2.79 -20.90
CA ASP A 159 -2.30 -3.15 -20.46
C ASP A 159 -1.41 -3.65 -21.60
N LYS A 160 -1.99 -3.94 -22.78
CA LYS A 160 -1.26 -4.41 -23.97
C LYS A 160 -1.10 -3.28 -24.98
N VAL A 161 0.14 -2.84 -25.18
CA VAL A 161 0.46 -1.84 -26.20
C VAL A 161 0.59 -2.54 -27.56
N PRO A 162 -0.13 -2.10 -28.61
CA PRO A 162 0.07 -2.63 -29.96
C PRO A 162 1.45 -2.26 -30.52
N GLU A 163 2.05 -3.18 -31.28
CA GLU A 163 3.33 -2.94 -31.94
C GLU A 163 3.29 -1.71 -32.87
N ASN A 164 4.42 -1.01 -33.00
CA ASN A 164 4.61 0.13 -33.90
C ASN A 164 3.66 1.33 -33.65
N LYS A 165 3.18 1.49 -32.40
CA LYS A 165 2.43 2.69 -31.97
C LYS A 165 3.32 3.62 -31.16
N ASN A 166 3.15 4.92 -31.40
CA ASN A 166 3.77 6.01 -30.63
C ASN A 166 2.78 6.66 -29.65
N SER A 167 1.57 6.13 -29.53
CA SER A 167 0.55 6.59 -28.59
C SER A 167 -0.29 5.42 -28.13
N HIS A 168 -0.77 5.51 -26.89
CA HIS A 168 -1.57 4.48 -26.25
C HIS A 168 -2.53 5.10 -25.24
N VAL A 169 -3.63 4.41 -24.94
CA VAL A 169 -4.55 4.85 -23.88
C VAL A 169 -4.71 3.70 -22.89
N LEU A 170 -4.33 3.97 -21.65
CA LEU A 170 -4.46 3.07 -20.52
C LEU A 170 -5.74 3.42 -19.73
N PHE A 171 -6.58 2.42 -19.49
CA PHE A 171 -7.78 2.54 -18.65
C PHE A 171 -7.60 1.71 -17.38
N LEU A 172 -7.76 2.34 -16.23
CA LEU A 172 -7.61 1.71 -14.93
C LEU A 172 -8.85 1.94 -14.07
N ALA A 173 -9.26 0.89 -13.37
CA ALA A 173 -10.38 0.95 -12.43
C ALA A 173 -9.96 0.41 -11.06
N GLY A 174 -10.45 1.09 -10.03
CA GLY A 174 -10.30 0.70 -8.64
C GLY A 174 -11.47 1.21 -7.80
N VAL A 175 -11.51 0.76 -6.56
CA VAL A 175 -12.41 1.28 -5.52
C VAL A 175 -11.53 1.85 -4.43
N PHE A 176 -11.63 3.16 -4.22
CA PHE A 176 -10.95 3.84 -3.12
C PHE A 176 -11.62 3.48 -1.79
N ARG A 177 -10.86 3.58 -0.69
CA ARG A 177 -11.40 3.38 0.66
C ARG A 177 -12.70 4.19 0.87
N GLY A 178 -13.68 3.56 1.52
CA GLY A 178 -15.04 4.10 1.63
C GLY A 178 -16.01 3.59 0.55
N GLY A 179 -15.53 2.87 -0.46
CA GLY A 179 -16.38 2.21 -1.45
C GLY A 179 -16.66 3.05 -2.70
N HIS A 180 -15.85 4.08 -2.96
CA HIS A 180 -16.03 4.97 -4.10
C HIS A 180 -15.22 4.46 -5.30
N ASP A 181 -15.87 4.26 -6.45
CA ASP A 181 -15.18 3.97 -7.70
C ASP A 181 -14.21 5.12 -8.04
N VAL A 182 -12.97 4.77 -8.37
CA VAL A 182 -11.97 5.68 -8.92
C VAL A 182 -11.50 5.12 -10.24
N LEU A 183 -11.65 5.92 -11.30
CA LEU A 183 -11.33 5.55 -12.66
C LEU A 183 -10.24 6.48 -13.18
N VAL A 184 -9.24 5.90 -13.84
CA VAL A 184 -8.12 6.64 -14.41
C VAL A 184 -8.02 6.34 -15.89
N ARG A 185 -7.93 7.38 -16.70
CA ARG A 185 -7.60 7.30 -18.12
C ARG A 185 -6.29 8.03 -18.35
N SER A 186 -5.24 7.29 -18.70
CA SER A 186 -3.94 7.85 -19.07
C SER A 186 -3.74 7.77 -20.57
N ARG A 187 -3.60 8.92 -21.25
CA ARG A 187 -3.23 9.01 -22.66
C ARG A 187 -1.73 9.21 -22.75
N LEU A 188 -1.02 8.21 -23.27
CA LEU A 188 0.43 8.20 -23.40
C LEU A 188 0.85 8.52 -24.83
N ALA A 189 1.94 9.26 -24.97
CA ALA A 189 2.62 9.54 -26.24
C ALA A 189 4.14 9.34 -26.06
N LEU A 190 4.76 8.65 -27.01
CA LEU A 190 6.19 8.38 -27.06
C LEU A 190 6.86 9.27 -28.11
N ALA A 191 7.83 10.06 -27.66
CA ALA A 191 8.76 10.81 -28.49
C ALA A 191 10.20 10.55 -27.99
N ASP A 192 10.91 11.57 -27.50
CA ASP A 192 12.22 11.41 -26.86
C ASP A 192 12.14 10.77 -25.46
N GLY A 193 10.93 10.73 -24.88
CA GLY A 193 10.53 10.00 -23.69
C GLY A 193 9.01 9.80 -23.73
N VAL A 194 8.42 9.31 -22.65
CA VAL A 194 6.96 9.16 -22.56
C VAL A 194 6.34 10.37 -21.88
N THR A 195 5.38 11.01 -22.54
CA THR A 195 4.49 12.01 -21.93
C THR A 195 3.13 11.35 -21.71
N MET A 196 2.50 11.61 -20.57
CA MET A 196 1.15 11.12 -20.29
C MET A 196 0.23 12.21 -19.79
N GLN A 197 -0.99 12.23 -20.28
CA GLN A 197 -2.10 13.02 -19.75
C GLN A 197 -3.01 12.08 -18.95
N VAL A 198 -3.08 12.32 -17.64
CA VAL A 198 -3.86 11.50 -16.71
C VAL A 198 -5.14 12.24 -16.38
N THR A 199 -6.28 11.68 -16.78
CA THR A 199 -7.61 12.13 -16.35
C THR A 199 -8.13 11.16 -15.29
N VAL A 200 -8.64 11.68 -14.17
CA VAL A 200 -9.19 10.86 -13.07
C VAL A 200 -10.63 11.28 -12.80
N ARG A 201 -11.50 10.30 -12.55
CA ARG A 201 -12.88 10.50 -12.11
C ARG A 201 -13.21 9.65 -10.89
N SER A 202 -13.94 10.26 -9.97
CA SER A 202 -14.62 9.59 -8.87
C SER A 202 -15.82 10.42 -8.44
N ARG A 203 -16.71 9.81 -7.65
CA ARG A 203 -17.76 10.53 -6.91
C ARG A 203 -17.23 11.16 -5.62
N GLU A 204 -15.95 10.95 -5.30
CA GLU A 204 -15.27 11.49 -4.13
C GLU A 204 -14.04 12.28 -4.57
N GLU A 205 -14.00 13.58 -4.28
CA GLU A 205 -12.92 14.47 -4.72
C GLU A 205 -11.55 14.01 -4.18
N THR A 206 -11.48 13.60 -2.91
CA THR A 206 -10.24 13.13 -2.29
C THR A 206 -9.62 11.95 -3.03
N ALA A 207 -10.43 11.04 -3.61
CA ALA A 207 -9.90 9.92 -4.39
C ALA A 207 -9.20 10.41 -5.67
N VAL A 208 -9.73 11.47 -6.30
CA VAL A 208 -9.13 12.09 -7.49
C VAL A 208 -7.82 12.77 -7.14
N ASP A 209 -7.80 13.54 -6.06
CA ASP A 209 -6.62 14.28 -5.60
C ASP A 209 -5.49 13.36 -5.18
N VAL A 210 -5.80 12.27 -4.46
CA VAL A 210 -4.81 11.25 -4.07
C VAL A 210 -4.13 10.65 -5.30
N ILE A 211 -4.87 10.31 -6.36
CA ILE A 211 -4.27 9.73 -7.57
C ILE A 211 -3.32 10.73 -8.23
N LEU A 212 -3.76 11.97 -8.44
CA LEU A 212 -2.95 12.97 -9.13
C LEU A 212 -1.71 13.36 -8.32
N ALA A 213 -1.85 13.57 -7.01
CA ALA A 213 -0.75 13.87 -6.11
C ALA A 213 0.27 12.72 -6.01
N SER A 214 -0.17 11.46 -6.18
CA SER A 214 0.74 10.32 -6.15
C SER A 214 1.53 10.14 -7.45
N VAL A 215 0.99 10.61 -8.58
CA VAL A 215 1.64 10.45 -9.91
C VAL A 215 2.67 11.55 -10.18
N GLY A 216 2.47 12.74 -9.62
CA GLY A 216 3.39 13.89 -9.71
C GLY A 216 4.63 13.74 -8.86
#